data_AF-A0A074M8I2-F1
#
_entry.id   AF-A0A074M8I2-F1
#
_cell.length_a   1.000
_cell.length_b   1.000
_cell.length_c   1.000
_cell.angle_alpha   90.00
_cell.angle_beta   90.00
_cell.angle_gamma   90.00
#
_symmetry.space_group_name_H-M   'P 1'
#
loop_
_entity.id
_entity.type
_entity.pdbx_description
1 polymer ?
#
loop_
_entity_poly.entity_id
_entity_poly.type
_entity_poly.pdbx_seq_one_letter_code
_entity_poly.pdbx_strand_id
1 'polypeptide(L)'
;MAKEKPTFSTRSAEELYWAVRQFFKLLAIVIACGITLFIAQFFSNVLFLLIAVIGFLLSLATVVYMFGHFIRFFVFKSRGE
;
A
#
# COMPACT_ATOMS: atom_id res chain seq x y z
N MET A 1 17.34 -1.52 17.39
CA MET A 1 18.06 -1.79 16.13
C MET A 1 17.45 -0.94 15.04
N ALA A 2 18.15 0.09 14.56
CA ALA A 2 17.71 0.80 13.36
C ALA A 2 17.78 -0.19 12.19
N LYS A 3 16.64 -0.48 11.54
CA LYS A 3 16.65 -1.32 10.34
C LYS A 3 17.52 -0.62 9.30
N GLU A 4 18.60 -1.29 8.92
CA GLU A 4 19.51 -0.83 7.88
C GLU A 4 18.71 -0.50 6.62
N LYS A 5 18.95 0.67 6.02
CA LYS A 5 18.24 1.04 4.78
C LYS A 5 18.72 0.09 3.68
N PRO A 6 17.81 -0.53 2.91
CA PRO A 6 18.22 -1.37 1.79
C PRO A 6 19.00 -0.54 0.77
N THR A 7 20.15 -1.04 0.34
CA THR A 7 20.96 -0.47 -0.73
C THR A 7 20.58 -1.13 -2.05
N PHE A 8 20.33 -0.32 -3.08
CA PHE A 8 19.94 -0.81 -4.41
C PHE A 8 21.05 -0.54 -5.42
N SER A 9 21.31 -1.51 -6.30
CA SER A 9 22.28 -1.37 -7.38
C SER A 9 21.79 -0.41 -8.48
N THR A 10 20.47 -0.32 -8.68
CA THR A 10 19.86 0.54 -9.69
C THR A 10 18.57 1.17 -9.19
N ARG A 11 18.16 2.27 -9.81
CA ARG A 11 16.95 3.00 -9.42
C ARG A 11 15.68 2.24 -9.76
N SER A 12 15.69 1.43 -10.82
CA SER A 12 14.57 0.53 -11.13
C SER A 12 14.38 -0.51 -10.02
N ALA A 13 15.47 -1.10 -9.49
CA ALA A 13 15.38 -2.03 -8.36
C ALA A 13 14.82 -1.36 -7.09
N GLU A 14 15.20 -0.10 -6.82
CA GLU A 14 14.64 0.69 -5.72
C GLU A 14 13.14 0.91 -5.88
N GLU A 15 12.69 1.41 -7.04
CA GLU A 15 11.27 1.70 -7.28
C GLU A 15 10.41 0.43 -7.21
N LEU A 16 10.91 -0.70 -7.71
CA LEU A 16 10.22 -1.99 -7.60
C LEU A 16 10.09 -2.44 -6.14
N TYR A 17 11.16 -2.32 -5.34
CA TYR A 17 11.12 -2.64 -3.93
C TYR A 17 10.05 -1.82 -3.20
N TRP A 18 10.00 -0.51 -3.45
CA TRP A 18 9.00 0.34 -2.82
C TRP A 18 7.58 0.03 -3.30
N ALA A 19 7.38 -0.26 -4.59
CA ALA A 19 6.08 -0.70 -5.12
C ALA A 19 5.60 -1.98 -4.41
N VAL A 20 6.47 -3.01 -4.30
CA VAL A 20 6.17 -4.26 -3.60
C VAL A 20 5.88 -4.01 -2.11
N ARG A 21 6.65 -3.12 -1.47
CA ARG A 21 6.40 -2.74 -0.07
C ARG A 21 5.03 -2.07 0.10
N GLN A 22 4.60 -1.22 -0.84
CA GLN A 22 3.26 -0.63 -0.81
C GLN A 22 2.18 -1.68 -1.06
N PHE A 23 2.42 -2.67 -1.91
CA PHE A 23 1.50 -3.80 -2.10
C PHE A 23 1.28 -4.59 -0.79
N PHE A 24 2.34 -4.91 -0.06
CA PHE A 24 2.19 -5.60 1.24
C PHE A 24 1.46 -4.74 2.29
N LYS A 25 1.69 -3.42 2.28
CA LYS A 25 0.92 -2.50 3.14
C LYS A 25 -0.55 -2.47 2.75
N LEU A 26 -0.87 -2.42 1.46
CA LEU A 26 -2.24 -2.47 0.96
C LEU A 26 -2.93 -3.75 1.42
N LEU A 27 -2.25 -4.90 1.29
CA LEU A 27 -2.78 -6.19 1.74
C LEU A 27 -3.07 -6.17 3.25
N ALA A 28 -2.15 -5.65 4.06
CA ALA A 28 -2.36 -5.51 5.50
C ALA A 28 -3.54 -4.59 5.84
N ILE A 29 -3.68 -3.46 5.14
CA ILE A 29 -4.81 -2.53 5.29
C ILE A 29 -6.14 -3.23 4.95
N VAL A 30 -6.20 -3.94 3.83
CA VAL A 30 -7.41 -4.65 3.38
C VAL A 30 -7.82 -5.72 4.38
N ILE A 31 -6.88 -6.53 4.87
CA ILE A 31 -7.15 -7.57 5.87
C ILE A 31 -7.66 -6.94 7.17
N ALA A 32 -6.94 -5.95 7.72
CA ALA A 32 -7.33 -5.29 8.97
C ALA A 32 -8.69 -4.59 8.85
N CYS A 33 -8.93 -3.89 7.75
CA CYS A 33 -10.20 -3.25 7.46
C CYS A 33 -11.34 -4.27 7.33
N GLY A 34 -11.11 -5.40 6.65
CA GLY A 34 -12.09 -6.46 6.49
C GLY A 34 -12.51 -7.07 7.84
N ILE A 35 -11.54 -7.37 8.71
CA ILE A 35 -11.81 -7.86 10.08
C ILE A 35 -12.60 -6.82 10.87
N THR A 36 -12.20 -5.55 10.79
CA THR A 36 -12.84 -4.49 11.58
C THR A 36 -14.26 -4.21 11.09
N LEU A 37 -14.51 -4.22 9.78
CA LEU A 37 -15.84 -4.11 9.19
C LEU A 37 -16.74 -5.28 9.59
N PHE A 38 -16.21 -6.50 9.55
CA PHE A 38 -16.91 -7.70 9.99
C PHE A 38 -17.35 -7.59 11.44
N ILE A 39 -16.52 -7.01 12.31
CA ILE A 39 -16.87 -6.79 13.72
C ILE A 39 -17.89 -5.63 13.84
N ALA A 40 -17.65 -4.51 13.16
CA ALA A 40 -18.43 -3.28 13.29
C ALA A 40 -19.90 -3.42 12.88
N GLN A 41 -20.21 -4.29 11.90
CA GLN A 41 -21.58 -4.54 11.45
C GLN A 41 -22.49 -5.07 12.57
N PHE A 42 -21.93 -5.70 13.62
CA PHE A 42 -22.71 -6.19 14.76
C PHE A 42 -23.02 -5.12 15.81
N PHE A 43 -22.35 -3.96 15.76
CA PHE A 43 -22.51 -2.88 16.74
C PHE A 43 -23.35 -1.72 16.22
N SER A 44 -23.04 -1.21 15.03
CA SER A 44 -23.71 -0.03 14.46
C SER A 44 -23.43 0.15 12.97
N ASN A 45 -24.47 0.43 12.19
CA ASN A 45 -24.36 0.75 10.78
C ASN A 45 -23.55 2.03 10.53
N VAL A 46 -23.62 3.02 11.44
CA VAL A 46 -22.84 4.27 11.33
C VAL A 46 -21.36 3.98 11.51
N LEU A 47 -21.01 3.14 12.50
CA LEU A 47 -19.63 2.74 12.75
C LEU A 47 -19.07 1.93 11.57
N PHE A 48 -19.86 1.00 11.04
CA PHE A 48 -19.51 0.23 9.85
C PHE A 48 -19.19 1.14 8.65
N LEU A 49 -20.07 2.10 8.34
CA LEU A 49 -19.87 3.04 7.24
C LEU A 49 -18.62 3.90 7.44
N LEU A 50 -18.39 4.41 8.66
CA LEU A 50 -17.24 5.25 8.97
C LEU A 50 -15.92 4.49 8.78
N ILE A 51 -15.85 3.25 9.23
CA ILE A 51 -14.67 2.39 9.05
C ILE A 51 -14.49 2.03 7.57
N ALA A 52 -15.57 1.80 6.82
CA ALA A 52 -15.51 1.49 5.40
C ALA A 52 -14.91 2.66 4.61
N VAL A 53 -15.33 3.89 4.92
CA VAL A 53 -14.81 5.11 4.29
C VAL A 53 -13.33 5.30 4.62
N ILE A 54 -12.93 5.15 5.88
CA ILE A 54 -11.52 5.27 6.29
C ILE A 54 -10.67 4.21 5.59
N GLY A 55 -11.11 2.96 5.59
CA GLY A 55 -10.42 1.85 4.92
C GLY A 55 -10.28 2.07 3.42
N PHE A 56 -11.32 2.59 2.78
CA PHE A 56 -11.29 2.97 1.37
C PHE A 56 -10.25 4.07 1.09
N LEU A 57 -10.24 5.16 1.87
CA LEU A 57 -9.29 6.26 1.70
C LEU A 57 -7.83 5.80 1.91
N LEU A 58 -7.58 4.97 2.93
CA LEU A 58 -6.25 4.41 3.18
C LEU A 58 -5.80 3.49 2.04
N SER A 59 -6.70 2.65 1.54
CA SER A 59 -6.43 1.77 0.41
C SER A 59 -6.15 2.58 -0.86
N LEU A 60 -6.97 3.59 -1.16
CA LEU A 60 -6.81 4.47 -2.31
C LEU A 60 -5.46 5.19 -2.28
N ALA A 61 -5.10 5.81 -1.15
CA ALA A 61 -3.80 6.46 -1.00
C ALA A 61 -2.66 5.48 -1.26
N THR A 62 -2.72 4.28 -0.67
CA THR A 62 -1.67 3.26 -0.82
C THR A 62 -1.56 2.77 -2.27
N VAL A 63 -2.68 2.57 -2.95
CA VAL A 63 -2.74 2.20 -4.38
C VAL A 63 -2.11 3.29 -5.25
N VAL A 64 -2.45 4.56 -5.03
CA VAL A 64 -1.88 5.69 -5.80
C VAL A 64 -0.36 5.75 -5.62
N TYR A 65 0.15 5.61 -4.39
CA TYR A 65 1.59 5.54 -4.14
C TYR A 65 2.25 4.33 -4.82
N MET A 66 1.62 3.15 -4.73
CA MET A 66 2.10 1.92 -5.36
C MET A 66 2.22 2.10 -6.88
N PHE A 67 1.18 2.61 -7.54
CA PHE A 67 1.19 2.88 -8.99
C PHE A 67 2.25 3.91 -9.37
N GLY A 68 2.45 4.96 -8.57
CA GLY A 68 3.51 5.93 -8.80
C GLY A 68 4.91 5.31 -8.84
N HIS A 69 5.21 4.40 -7.90
CA HIS A 69 6.46 3.63 -7.92
C HIS A 69 6.53 2.68 -9.12
N PHE A 70 5.43 2.01 -9.45
CA PHE A 70 5.39 1.06 -10.57
C PHE A 70 5.61 1.73 -11.93
N ILE A 71 5.03 2.90 -12.16
CA ILE A 71 5.27 3.70 -13.37
C ILE A 71 6.74 4.13 -13.43
N ARG A 72 7.31 4.65 -12.33
CA ARG A 72 8.71 5.05 -12.29
C ARG A 72 9.65 3.87 -12.54
N PHE A 73 9.33 2.68 -12.01
CA PHE A 73 10.07 1.45 -12.30
C PHE A 73 10.18 1.21 -13.81
N PHE A 74 9.07 1.25 -14.56
CA PHE A 74 9.12 1.07 -16.02
C PHE A 74 9.89 2.17 -16.74
N VAL A 75 9.76 3.42 -16.28
CA VAL A 75 10.53 4.54 -16.84
C VAL A 75 12.03 4.31 -16.68
N PHE A 76 12.51 3.98 -15.48
CA PHE A 76 13.94 3.73 -15.26
C PHE A 76 14.42 2.47 -15.98
N LYS A 77 13.63 1.40 -15.95
CA LYS A 77 13.93 0.16 -16.67
C LYS A 77 14.06 0.38 -18.18
N SER A 78 13.23 1.25 -18.76
CA SER A 78 13.32 1.62 -20.19
C SER A 78 14.58 2.42 -20.53
N ARG A 79 15.24 3.03 -19.54
CA ARG A 79 16.49 3.80 -19.69
C ARG A 79 17.74 2.96 -19.48
N GLY A 80 17.59 1.64 -19.28
CA GLY A 80 18.71 0.73 -19.00
C GLY A 80 19.22 0.80 -17.57
N GLU A 81 18.43 1.37 -16.64
CA GLU A 81 18.66 1.29 -15.20
C GLU A 81 17.99 0.05 -14.58
#